data_AF-A0A6F8XVF0-F1
#
_entry.id   AF-A0A6F8XVF0-F1
#
_cell.length_a   1.000
_cell.length_b   1.000
_cell.length_c   1.000
_cell.angle_alpha   90.00
_cell.angle_beta   90.00
_cell.angle_gamma   90.00
#
_symmetry.space_group_name_H-M   'P 1'
#
loop_
_entity.id
_entity.type
_entity.pdbx_description
1 polymer ?
#
loop_
_entity_poly.entity_id
_entity_poly.type
_entity_poly.pdbx_seq_one_letter_code
_entity_poly.pdbx_strand_id
1 'polypeptide(L)'
;MAITRRWGLAALMCVLVVVAATGLRSIGTTQLTPRSHFHHHRSDLAALAAEYRRGSITGFTDLPRRMRWLSADGRAHAQCWTVDRARDRKQCVLYLRIWQNWRAESGVGFAYFSEPPVPEVYIATASGDLGVPAYELGDGWWWIE
;
A
#
# COMPACT_ATOMS: atom_id res chain seq x y z
N MET A 1 -51.77 32.58 9.18
CA MET A 1 -51.26 31.19 9.10
C MET A 1 -50.09 31.07 8.10
N ALA A 2 -49.01 31.84 8.26
CA ALA A 2 -47.81 31.74 7.39
C ALA A 2 -46.52 31.43 8.16
N ILE A 3 -46.53 31.68 9.48
CA ILE A 3 -45.37 31.54 10.35
C ILE A 3 -45.09 30.06 10.64
N THR A 4 -46.10 29.26 10.99
CA THR A 4 -45.97 27.82 11.30
C THR A 4 -45.37 26.99 10.16
N ARG A 5 -45.66 27.36 8.91
CA ARG A 5 -45.15 26.68 7.70
C ARG A 5 -43.66 26.94 7.47
N ARG A 6 -43.14 28.10 7.88
CA ARG A 6 -41.70 28.45 7.78
C ARG A 6 -40.86 27.73 8.81
N TRP A 7 -41.38 27.58 10.04
CA TRP A 7 -40.71 26.82 11.10
C TRP A 7 -40.62 25.32 10.78
N GLY A 8 -41.66 24.75 10.17
CA GLY A 8 -41.65 23.35 9.73
C GLY A 8 -40.58 23.07 8.65
N LEU A 9 -40.39 23.99 7.71
CA LEU A 9 -39.35 23.89 6.67
C LEU A 9 -37.93 24.02 7.24
N ALA A 10 -37.73 24.93 8.19
CA ALA A 10 -36.44 25.09 8.86
C ALA A 10 -36.07 23.84 9.68
N ALA A 11 -37.03 23.28 10.42
CA ALA A 11 -36.82 22.04 11.17
C ALA A 11 -36.47 20.86 10.25
N LEU A 12 -37.16 20.72 9.11
CA LEU A 12 -36.90 19.66 8.14
C LEU A 12 -35.50 19.77 7.51
N MET A 13 -35.07 21.00 7.19
CA MET A 13 -33.71 21.27 6.68
C MET A 13 -32.63 20.95 7.71
N CYS A 14 -32.83 21.31 8.99
CA CYS A 14 -31.90 20.95 10.05
C CYS A 14 -31.77 19.43 10.22
N VAL A 15 -32.89 18.70 10.17
CA VAL A 15 -32.86 17.23 10.23
C VAL A 15 -32.11 16.64 9.03
N LEU A 16 -32.37 17.12 7.82
CA LEU A 16 -31.66 16.67 6.61
C LEU A 16 -30.15 16.93 6.69
N VAL A 17 -29.73 18.10 7.18
CA VAL A 17 -28.31 18.43 7.36
C VAL A 17 -27.66 17.52 8.41
N VAL A 18 -28.34 17.25 9.53
CA VAL A 18 -27.82 16.35 10.57
C VAL A 18 -27.70 14.93 10.04
N VAL A 19 -28.70 14.43 9.30
CA VAL A 19 -28.68 13.10 8.68
C VAL A 19 -27.61 13.01 7.60
N ALA A 20 -27.42 14.04 6.77
CA ALA A 20 -26.36 14.07 5.78
C ALA A 20 -24.97 14.08 6.43
N ALA A 21 -24.76 14.90 7.47
CA ALA A 21 -23.50 15.00 8.19
C ALA A 21 -23.16 13.72 8.97
N THR A 22 -24.16 13.05 9.57
CA THR A 22 -23.97 11.75 10.22
C THR A 22 -23.77 10.63 9.20
N GLY A 23 -24.51 10.64 8.10
CA GLY A 23 -24.31 9.74 6.96
C GLY A 23 -22.88 9.81 6.42
N LEU A 24 -22.38 11.00 6.11
CA LEU A 24 -21.01 11.25 5.63
C LEU A 24 -19.93 10.81 6.64
N ARG A 25 -20.19 10.94 7.95
CA ARG A 25 -19.28 10.43 8.99
C ARG A 25 -19.34 8.90 9.15
N SER A 26 -20.50 8.30 8.92
CA SER A 26 -20.72 6.85 9.03
C SER A 26 -20.26 6.06 7.80
N ILE A 27 -20.09 6.74 6.65
CA ILE A 27 -19.24 6.25 5.57
C ILE A 27 -17.79 6.41 6.05
N GLY A 28 -17.45 5.64 7.10
CA GLY A 28 -16.07 5.37 7.41
C GLY A 28 -15.45 4.85 6.13
N THR A 29 -14.47 5.59 5.62
CA THR A 29 -13.64 5.11 4.53
C THR A 29 -13.19 3.72 4.96
N THR A 30 -13.67 2.69 4.26
CA THR A 30 -13.22 1.34 4.55
C THR A 30 -11.76 1.36 4.12
N GLN A 31 -10.86 1.62 5.06
CA GLN A 31 -9.43 1.58 4.79
C GLN A 31 -9.15 0.12 4.44
N LEU A 32 -9.02 -0.13 3.14
CA LEU A 32 -8.65 -1.43 2.61
C LEU A 32 -7.38 -1.87 3.33
N THR A 33 -7.47 -2.98 4.06
CA THR A 33 -6.31 -3.53 4.79
C THR A 33 -5.24 -3.95 3.78
N PRO A 34 -3.94 -4.02 4.17
CA PRO A 34 -2.88 -4.49 3.29
C PRO A 34 -3.19 -5.82 2.61
N ARG A 35 -3.78 -6.77 3.36
CA ARG A 35 -4.26 -8.05 2.81
C ARG A 35 -5.33 -7.89 1.74
N SER A 36 -6.27 -6.97 1.92
CA SER A 36 -7.32 -6.73 0.91
C SER A 36 -6.72 -6.16 -0.38
N HIS A 37 -5.78 -5.21 -0.28
CA HIS A 37 -5.05 -4.68 -1.43
C HIS A 37 -4.24 -5.78 -2.13
N PHE A 38 -3.52 -6.60 -1.37
CA PHE A 38 -2.79 -7.74 -1.90
C PHE A 38 -3.71 -8.69 -2.68
N HIS A 39 -4.84 -9.09 -2.09
CA HIS A 39 -5.78 -10.00 -2.74
C HIS A 39 -6.41 -9.39 -3.99
N HIS A 40 -6.76 -8.10 -3.97
CA HIS A 40 -7.33 -7.42 -5.12
C HIS A 40 -6.35 -7.34 -6.31
N HIS A 41 -5.04 -7.25 -6.04
CA HIS A 41 -3.99 -7.13 -7.06
C HIS A 41 -3.13 -8.38 -7.22
N ARG A 42 -3.57 -9.53 -6.68
CA ARG A 42 -2.74 -10.75 -6.59
C ARG A 42 -2.20 -11.19 -7.96
N SER A 43 -3.01 -11.14 -9.00
CA SER A 43 -2.58 -11.53 -10.36
C SER A 43 -1.47 -10.64 -10.90
N ASP A 44 -1.51 -9.35 -10.59
CA ASP A 44 -0.57 -8.35 -11.10
C ASP A 44 0.75 -8.43 -10.36
N LEU A 45 0.67 -8.60 -9.04
CA LEU A 45 1.80 -8.86 -8.18
C LEU A 45 2.48 -10.18 -8.57
N ALA A 46 1.73 -11.23 -8.90
CA ALA A 46 2.30 -12.49 -9.40
C ALA A 46 3.05 -12.29 -10.73
N ALA A 47 2.52 -11.48 -11.65
CA ALA A 47 3.19 -11.14 -12.90
C ALA A 47 4.48 -10.36 -12.69
N LEU A 48 4.46 -9.34 -11.82
CA LEU A 48 5.65 -8.57 -11.43
C LEU A 48 6.72 -9.45 -10.78
N ALA A 49 6.34 -10.35 -9.88
CA ALA A 49 7.25 -11.31 -9.26
C ALA A 49 7.85 -12.28 -10.30
N ALA A 50 7.07 -12.70 -11.29
CA ALA A 50 7.57 -13.54 -12.38
C ALA A 50 8.59 -12.81 -13.27
N GLU A 51 8.33 -11.54 -13.60
CA GLU A 51 9.27 -10.68 -14.32
C GLU A 51 10.57 -10.49 -13.54
N TYR A 52 10.46 -10.16 -12.26
CA TYR A 52 11.60 -9.99 -11.38
C TYR A 52 12.47 -11.24 -11.29
N ARG A 53 11.85 -12.42 -11.09
CA ARG A 53 12.57 -13.71 -11.08
C ARG A 53 13.27 -14.04 -12.39
N ARG A 54 12.74 -13.60 -13.53
CA ARG A 54 13.40 -13.74 -14.83
C ARG A 54 14.57 -12.77 -15.02
N GLY A 55 14.82 -11.89 -14.06
CA GLY A 55 15.88 -10.88 -14.13
C GLY A 55 15.55 -9.72 -15.06
N SER A 56 14.28 -9.55 -15.48
CA SER A 56 13.90 -8.45 -16.38
C SER A 56 13.80 -7.10 -15.67
N ILE A 57 13.76 -7.09 -14.33
CA ILE A 57 13.71 -5.88 -13.50
C ILE A 57 15.02 -5.79 -12.72
N THR A 58 15.91 -4.87 -13.10
CA THR A 58 17.26 -4.72 -12.52
C THR A 58 17.42 -3.48 -11.62
N GLY A 59 16.47 -2.54 -11.65
CA GLY A 59 16.49 -1.33 -10.83
C GLY A 59 15.09 -0.87 -10.45
N PHE A 60 14.29 -0.47 -11.44
CA PHE A 60 12.87 -0.20 -11.22
C PHE A 60 12.06 -0.59 -12.46
N THR A 61 10.77 -0.79 -12.27
CA THR A 61 9.80 -0.95 -13.36
C THR A 61 8.55 -0.15 -13.08
N ASP A 62 7.92 0.34 -14.14
CA ASP A 62 6.62 1.00 -14.04
C ASP A 62 5.53 -0.03 -13.70
N LEU A 63 4.64 0.34 -12.78
CA LEU A 63 3.53 -0.52 -12.45
C LEU A 63 2.49 -0.54 -13.58
N PRO A 64 1.75 -1.67 -13.71
CA PRO A 64 0.54 -1.72 -14.51
C PRO A 64 -0.39 -0.57 -14.14
N ARG A 65 -1.09 0.01 -15.13
CA ARG A 65 -1.94 1.20 -14.94
C ARG A 65 -2.93 1.06 -13.78
N ARG A 66 -3.48 -0.15 -13.60
CA ARG A 66 -4.43 -0.50 -12.53
C ARG A 66 -3.82 -0.62 -11.13
N MET A 67 -2.49 -0.57 -11.00
CA MET A 67 -1.75 -0.57 -9.74
C MET A 67 -1.02 0.74 -9.47
N ARG A 68 -0.88 1.63 -10.46
CA ARG A 68 -0.10 2.88 -10.30
C ARG A 68 -0.60 3.75 -9.16
N TRP A 69 -1.89 3.71 -8.86
CA TRP A 69 -2.49 4.45 -7.74
C TRP A 69 -2.15 3.88 -6.36
N LEU A 70 -1.67 2.63 -6.28
CA LEU A 70 -1.20 2.04 -5.02
C LEU A 70 0.12 2.66 -4.57
N SER A 71 1.00 3.00 -5.53
CA SER A 71 2.32 3.55 -5.23
C SER A 71 2.38 5.07 -5.33
N ALA A 72 3.24 5.67 -4.51
CA ALA A 72 3.51 7.10 -4.56
C ALA A 72 4.14 7.55 -5.87
N ASP A 73 5.02 6.72 -6.44
CA ASP A 73 5.74 7.02 -7.69
C ASP A 73 5.27 6.16 -8.87
N GLY A 74 4.28 5.29 -8.66
CA GLY A 74 3.75 4.39 -9.67
C GLY A 74 4.75 3.32 -10.12
N ARG A 75 5.80 3.04 -9.35
CA ARG A 75 6.89 2.09 -9.70
C ARG A 75 7.10 1.02 -8.64
N ALA A 76 7.70 -0.08 -9.06
CA ALA A 76 8.32 -1.08 -8.19
C ALA A 76 9.85 -1.02 -8.34
N HIS A 77 10.57 -1.23 -7.25
CA HIS A 77 12.01 -1.04 -7.13
C HIS A 77 12.70 -2.34 -6.74
N ALA A 78 13.61 -2.81 -7.59
CA ALA A 78 14.54 -3.87 -7.25
C ALA A 78 15.62 -3.30 -6.33
N GLN A 79 15.77 -3.90 -5.15
CA GLN A 79 16.79 -3.51 -4.17
C GLN A 79 17.54 -4.74 -3.69
N CYS A 80 18.83 -4.62 -3.40
CA CYS A 80 19.67 -5.74 -2.97
C CYS A 80 20.53 -5.33 -1.77
N TRP A 81 20.61 -6.21 -0.77
CA TRP A 81 21.48 -6.03 0.39
C TRP A 81 22.40 -7.21 0.57
N THR A 82 23.62 -6.92 1.04
CA THR A 82 24.54 -7.96 1.48
C THR A 82 24.10 -8.46 2.86
N VAL A 83 23.70 -9.73 2.93
CA VAL A 83 23.22 -10.38 4.16
C VAL A 83 24.30 -11.24 4.82
N ASP A 84 25.31 -11.68 4.08
CA ASP A 84 26.49 -12.35 4.61
C ASP A 84 27.72 -11.84 3.86
N ARG A 85 28.51 -10.97 4.51
CA ARG A 85 29.74 -10.43 3.91
C ARG A 85 30.82 -11.50 3.75
N ALA A 86 30.89 -12.49 4.63
CA ALA A 86 31.92 -13.51 4.58
C ALA A 86 31.73 -14.46 3.39
N ARG A 87 30.47 -14.65 2.96
CA ARG A 87 30.11 -15.49 1.81
C ARG A 87 29.65 -14.71 0.57
N ASP A 88 29.80 -13.39 0.58
CA ASP A 88 29.27 -12.46 -0.44
C ASP A 88 27.80 -12.75 -0.82
N ARG A 89 26.98 -13.17 0.15
CA ARG A 89 25.57 -13.48 -0.11
C ARG A 89 24.76 -12.19 -0.11
N LYS A 90 23.99 -12.00 -1.18
CA LYS A 90 23.05 -10.89 -1.32
C LYS A 90 21.63 -11.41 -1.31
N GLN A 91 20.74 -10.69 -0.64
CA GLN A 91 19.31 -10.90 -0.75
C GLN A 91 18.72 -9.71 -1.50
N CYS A 92 18.05 -10.01 -2.61
CA CYS A 92 17.40 -9.01 -3.43
C CYS A 92 15.88 -9.13 -3.29
N VAL A 93 15.20 -8.00 -3.38
CA VAL A 93 13.77 -7.85 -3.19
C VAL A 93 13.20 -6.95 -4.29
N LEU A 94 11.94 -7.18 -4.66
CA LEU A 94 11.17 -6.21 -5.41
C LEU A 94 10.21 -5.48 -4.46
N TYR A 95 10.48 -4.21 -4.20
CA TYR A 95 9.72 -3.37 -3.28
C TYR A 95 8.74 -2.47 -4.02
N LEU A 96 7.51 -2.43 -3.53
CA LEU A 96 6.42 -1.58 -3.98
C LEU A 96 5.98 -0.71 -2.80
N ARG A 97 6.31 0.58 -2.86
CA ARG A 97 5.83 1.57 -1.88
C ARG A 97 4.32 1.69 -1.99
N ILE A 98 3.60 1.77 -0.87
CA ILE A 98 2.14 1.93 -0.88
C ILE A 98 1.70 3.19 -0.14
N TRP A 99 0.67 3.86 -0.66
CA TRP A 99 -0.02 4.93 0.05
C TRP A 99 -0.73 4.38 1.30
N GLN A 100 -0.23 4.70 2.49
CA GLN A 100 -0.94 4.44 3.75
C GLN A 100 -1.62 5.70 4.31
N ASN A 101 -1.05 6.86 4.05
CA ASN A 101 -1.59 8.17 4.41
C ASN A 101 -1.34 9.16 3.26
N TRP A 102 -2.02 10.31 3.28
CA TRP A 102 -1.92 11.34 2.24
C TRP A 102 -0.50 11.92 2.05
N ARG A 103 0.44 11.64 2.97
CA ARG A 103 1.83 12.12 2.91
C ARG A 103 2.80 11.14 2.26
N ALA A 104 2.45 9.86 2.08
CA ALA A 104 3.37 8.80 1.62
C ALA A 104 4.69 8.72 2.43
N GLU A 105 4.68 9.19 3.68
CA GLU A 105 5.86 9.23 4.56
C GLU A 105 6.07 7.91 5.32
N SER A 106 5.09 7.00 5.34
CA SER A 106 5.07 5.93 6.36
C SER A 106 5.95 4.71 6.08
N GLY A 107 6.84 4.75 5.08
CA GLY A 107 7.82 3.68 4.89
C GLY A 107 7.23 2.27 4.68
N VAL A 108 5.94 2.13 4.37
CA VAL A 108 5.28 0.83 4.22
C VAL A 108 5.12 0.41 2.77
N GLY A 109 5.00 -0.90 2.55
CA GLY A 109 4.71 -1.41 1.22
C GLY A 109 4.65 -2.93 1.11
N PHE A 110 4.58 -3.40 -0.13
CA PHE A 110 4.73 -4.82 -0.45
C PHE A 110 6.15 -5.10 -0.93
N ALA A 111 6.71 -6.19 -0.46
CA ALA A 111 8.02 -6.66 -0.89
C ALA A 111 7.93 -8.10 -1.34
N TYR A 112 8.39 -8.39 -2.55
CA TYR A 112 8.54 -9.75 -3.04
C TYR A 112 9.95 -10.25 -2.78
N PHE A 113 10.03 -11.39 -2.10
CA PHE A 113 11.26 -12.11 -1.85
C PHE A 113 11.24 -13.47 -2.57
N SER A 114 12.30 -13.79 -3.32
CA SER A 114 12.45 -15.10 -3.94
C SER A 114 12.76 -16.22 -2.93
N GLU A 115 13.35 -15.84 -1.80
CA GLU A 115 13.65 -16.67 -0.65
C GLU A 115 13.19 -15.93 0.61
N PRO A 116 12.69 -16.60 1.66
CA PRO A 116 12.23 -15.94 2.87
C PRO A 116 13.24 -14.90 3.41
N PRO A 117 12.77 -13.72 3.85
CA PRO A 117 13.65 -12.67 4.35
C PRO A 117 14.47 -13.14 5.54
N VAL A 118 15.76 -12.80 5.57
CA VAL A 118 16.55 -12.96 6.80
C VAL A 118 16.27 -11.81 7.78
N PRO A 119 16.47 -12.02 9.09
CA PRO A 119 16.16 -11.00 10.11
C PRO A 119 16.87 -9.66 9.90
N GLU A 120 18.04 -9.63 9.27
CA GLU A 120 18.80 -8.40 9.03
C GLU A 120 18.49 -7.69 7.69
N VAL A 121 17.38 -8.03 7.00
CA VAL A 121 16.99 -7.30 5.79
C VAL A 121 16.25 -6.02 6.16
N TYR A 122 16.84 -4.90 5.76
CA TYR A 122 16.22 -3.59 5.79
C TYR A 122 15.93 -3.14 4.36
N ILE A 123 14.73 -2.62 4.11
CA ILE A 123 14.32 -2.11 2.81
C ILE A 123 14.33 -0.60 2.85
N ALA A 124 14.94 0.07 1.86
CA ALA A 124 14.83 1.51 1.77
C ALA A 124 13.42 1.86 1.28
N THR A 125 12.62 2.42 2.18
CA THR A 125 11.20 2.64 1.94
C THR A 125 10.91 4.10 1.64
N ALA A 126 11.67 5.04 2.20
CA ALA A 126 11.73 6.45 1.83
C ALA A 126 13.14 7.04 2.07
N SER A 127 13.33 8.33 1.81
CA SER A 127 14.64 8.98 2.00
C SER A 127 14.98 9.05 3.48
N GLY A 128 15.92 8.21 3.93
CA GLY A 128 16.33 8.12 5.33
C GLY A 128 15.51 7.13 6.16
N ASP A 129 14.49 6.49 5.56
CA ASP A 129 13.63 5.52 6.24
C ASP A 129 13.88 4.11 5.74
N LEU A 130 13.89 3.18 6.69
CA LEU A 130 14.04 1.76 6.48
C LEU A 130 12.82 1.04 7.04
N GLY A 131 12.32 0.07 6.28
CA GLY A 131 11.28 -0.85 6.72
C GLY A 131 11.80 -2.28 6.80
N VAL A 132 11.12 -3.12 7.58
CA VAL A 132 11.44 -4.52 7.78
C VAL A 132 10.24 -5.42 7.41
N PRO A 133 10.47 -6.68 7.01
CA PRO A 133 9.39 -7.63 6.75
C PRO A 133 8.62 -7.96 8.04
N ALA A 134 7.35 -7.55 8.09
CA ALA A 134 6.50 -7.75 9.26
C ALA A 134 5.77 -9.10 9.23
N TYR A 135 5.10 -9.42 8.11
CA TYR A 135 4.42 -10.70 7.93
C TYR A 135 4.21 -11.05 6.44
N GLU A 136 4.12 -12.35 6.16
CA GLU A 136 3.85 -12.85 4.82
C GLU A 136 2.37 -12.66 4.43
N LEU A 137 2.17 -12.21 3.19
CA LEU A 137 0.85 -12.07 2.54
C LEU A 137 0.53 -13.29 1.66
N GLY A 138 1.56 -13.93 1.12
CA GLY A 138 1.52 -15.16 0.31
C GLY A 138 2.32 -15.03 -0.98
N ASP A 139 2.65 -16.16 -1.59
CA ASP A 139 3.39 -16.24 -2.86
C ASP A 139 4.75 -15.49 -2.81
N GLY A 140 5.41 -15.45 -1.65
CA GLY A 140 6.68 -14.73 -1.45
C GLY A 140 6.53 -13.22 -1.27
N TRP A 141 5.29 -12.70 -1.22
CA TRP A 141 5.03 -11.30 -0.89
C TRP A 141 4.90 -11.09 0.62
N TRP A 142 5.51 -10.03 1.11
CA TRP A 142 5.55 -9.61 2.50
C TRP A 142 5.05 -8.18 2.65
N TRP A 143 4.43 -7.90 3.78
CA TRP A 143 4.15 -6.54 4.22
C TRP A 143 5.37 -5.96 4.92
N ILE A 144 5.71 -4.71 4.59
CA ILE A 144 6.86 -3.97 5.11
C ILE A 144 6.38 -2.82 5.98
N GLU A 145 7.00 -2.67 7.16
CA GLU A 145 6.77 -1.57 8.12
C GLU A 145 8.08 -1.03 8.70
#